data_AF-A0A7Y4QNM2-F1
#
_entry.id   AF-A0A7Y4QNM2-F1
#
_cell.length_a   1.000
_cell.length_b   1.000
_cell.length_c   1.000
_cell.angle_alpha   90.00
_cell.angle_beta   90.00
_cell.angle_gamma   90.00
#
_symmetry.space_group_name_H-M   'P 1'
#
loop_
_entity.id
_entity.type
_entity.pdbx_description
1 polymer ?
#
loop_
_entity_poly.entity_id
_entity_poly.type
_entity_poly.pdbx_seq_one_letter_code
_entity_poly.pdbx_strand_id
1 'polypeptide(L)'
;MPSDNIASWLARKRITDVAISTACCAVAFAAGMVLLALMFSVISVIVVMVLFEVFHQTGIAWVVSVLITTAIMALLAYDSFTSGRDDMGNIPLWMFRECCSFGPRLVHDSLRYFTRVLNLARLDIAACSIALTRLARQSKSVTLDELLQLCPGMNRARLRQQLLLIQGVLLIGHDSRVLLSEPLRLILSPLLHNDRKFESNPEPEPEPTPVHEPEKLSPHEILGVAANATLVEIKMAYRNRIKDCHPDRFANMDQTSRERAEEWSKALNAAYATLVADRKR
;
A
#
# COMPACT_ATOMS: atom_id res chain seq x y z
N MET A 1 23.19 14.39 -3.83
CA MET A 1 23.24 12.94 -4.13
C MET A 1 21.80 12.43 -4.25
N PRO A 2 21.49 11.47 -5.13
CA PRO A 2 20.11 11.02 -5.37
C PRO A 2 19.37 10.43 -4.15
N SER A 3 20.11 10.13 -3.09
CA SER A 3 19.59 9.80 -1.77
C SER A 3 18.81 10.95 -1.11
N ASP A 4 19.09 12.21 -1.44
CA ASP A 4 18.64 13.37 -0.67
C ASP A 4 17.17 13.72 -0.98
N ASN A 5 16.77 13.61 -2.25
CA ASN A 5 15.37 13.77 -2.67
C ASN A 5 14.48 12.66 -2.13
N ILE A 6 14.94 11.41 -2.18
CA ILE A 6 14.20 10.27 -1.62
C ILE A 6 14.16 10.36 -0.09
N ALA A 7 15.23 10.80 0.57
CA ALA A 7 15.27 11.01 2.02
C ALA A 7 14.26 12.08 2.47
N SER A 8 14.19 13.22 1.76
CA SER A 8 13.23 14.29 2.08
C SER A 8 11.78 13.85 1.85
N TRP A 9 11.51 13.12 0.75
CA TRP A 9 10.21 12.49 0.52
C TRP A 9 9.86 11.50 1.62
N LEU A 10 10.79 10.62 2.01
CA LEU A 10 10.58 9.62 3.05
C LEU A 10 10.35 10.27 4.42
N ALA A 11 11.06 11.36 4.73
CA ALA A 11 10.85 12.13 5.95
C ALA A 11 9.43 12.72 6.02
N ARG A 12 8.95 13.30 4.90
CA ARG A 12 7.59 13.83 4.80
C ARG A 12 6.55 12.71 4.91
N LYS A 13 6.75 11.61 4.19
CA LYS A 13 5.89 10.43 4.22
C LYS A 13 5.81 9.83 5.63
N ARG A 14 6.93 9.75 6.35
CA ARG A 14 6.98 9.31 7.75
C ARG A 14 6.09 10.17 8.64
N ILE A 15 6.15 11.50 8.52
CA ILE A 15 5.32 12.41 9.32
C ILE A 15 3.83 12.16 9.03
N THR A 16 3.45 12.06 7.76
CA THR A 16 2.07 11.78 7.36
C THR A 16 1.60 10.41 7.87
N ASP A 17 2.38 9.36 7.71
CA ASP A 17 2.01 8.01 8.13
C ASP A 17 1.95 7.87 9.66
N VAL A 18 2.81 8.59 10.39
CA VAL A 18 2.74 8.72 11.86
C VAL A 18 1.44 9.43 12.26
N ALA A 19 1.10 10.54 11.62
CA ALA A 19 -0.11 11.30 11.93
C ALA A 19 -1.38 10.46 11.68
N ILE A 20 -1.47 9.79 10.53
CA ILE A 20 -2.59 8.89 10.19
C ILE A 20 -2.66 7.74 11.20
N SER A 21 -1.54 7.06 11.47
CA SER A 21 -1.53 5.91 12.40
C SER A 21 -1.89 6.34 13.83
N THR A 22 -1.49 7.55 14.25
CA THR A 22 -1.84 8.12 15.56
C THR A 22 -3.33 8.43 15.64
N ALA A 23 -3.90 9.03 14.58
CA ALA A 23 -5.34 9.29 14.51
C ALA A 23 -6.15 7.98 14.54
N CYS A 24 -5.77 6.99 13.74
CA CYS A 24 -6.40 5.66 13.76
C CYS A 24 -6.29 4.98 15.12
N CYS A 25 -5.12 5.06 15.77
CA CYS A 25 -4.92 4.54 17.13
C CYS A 25 -5.88 5.19 18.12
N ALA A 26 -5.97 6.53 18.13
CA ALA A 26 -6.82 7.26 19.06
C ALA A 26 -8.31 6.94 18.85
N VAL A 27 -8.75 6.91 17.59
CA VAL A 27 -10.15 6.58 17.24
C VAL A 27 -10.48 5.14 17.61
N ALA A 28 -9.63 4.17 17.24
CA ALA A 28 -9.84 2.76 17.56
C ALA A 28 -9.86 2.51 19.06
N PHE A 29 -8.95 3.14 19.81
CA PHE A 29 -8.92 3.05 21.27
C PHE A 29 -10.19 3.63 21.90
N ALA A 30 -10.57 4.86 21.53
CA ALA A 30 -11.77 5.50 22.06
C ALA A 30 -13.04 4.70 21.75
N ALA A 31 -13.22 4.27 20.50
CA ALA A 31 -14.35 3.44 20.09
C ALA A 31 -14.36 2.09 20.82
N GLY A 32 -13.20 1.44 20.94
CA GLY A 32 -13.03 0.20 21.66
C GLY A 32 -13.41 0.32 23.13
N MET A 33 -12.97 1.39 23.81
CA MET A 33 -13.30 1.66 25.22
C MET A 33 -14.80 1.94 25.42
N VAL A 34 -15.43 2.70 24.53
CA VAL A 34 -16.88 2.97 24.58
C VAL A 34 -17.67 1.67 24.44
N LEU A 35 -17.33 0.84 23.45
CA LEU A 35 -17.99 -0.45 23.24
C LEU A 35 -17.75 -1.42 24.40
N LEU A 36 -16.53 -1.45 24.95
CA LEU A 36 -16.19 -2.26 26.11
C LEU A 36 -17.04 -1.86 27.33
N ALA A 37 -17.18 -0.56 27.60
CA ALA A 37 -18.00 -0.05 28.69
C ALA A 37 -19.49 -0.35 28.51
N LEU A 38 -20.00 -0.22 27.28
CA LEU A 38 -21.38 -0.58 26.95
C LEU A 38 -21.63 -2.09 27.16
N MET A 39 -20.74 -2.94 26.68
CA MET A 39 -20.83 -4.39 26.87
C MET A 39 -20.73 -4.79 28.34
N PHE A 40 -19.78 -4.20 29.07
CA PHE A 40 -19.66 -4.39 30.52
C PHE A 40 -20.96 -4.03 31.23
N SER A 41 -21.60 -2.92 30.84
CA SER A 41 -22.87 -2.47 31.43
C SER A 41 -24.01 -3.46 31.16
N VAL A 42 -24.15 -3.93 29.92
CA VAL A 42 -25.18 -4.92 29.54
C VAL A 42 -25.00 -6.23 30.31
N ILE A 43 -23.77 -6.77 30.35
CA ILE A 43 -23.48 -8.01 31.08
C ILE A 43 -23.69 -7.81 32.58
N SER A 44 -23.29 -6.67 33.14
CA SER A 44 -23.50 -6.36 34.55
C SER A 44 -24.99 -6.37 34.91
N VAL A 45 -25.85 -5.76 34.08
CA VAL A 45 -27.30 -5.77 34.31
C VAL A 45 -27.85 -7.19 34.29
N ILE A 46 -27.46 -8.01 33.30
CA ILE A 46 -27.89 -9.41 33.21
C ILE A 46 -27.45 -10.20 34.45
N VAL A 47 -26.19 -10.06 34.87
CA VAL A 47 -25.64 -10.75 36.04
C VAL A 47 -26.34 -10.30 37.32
N VAL A 48 -26.59 -9.00 37.51
CA VAL A 48 -27.36 -8.48 38.66
C VAL A 48 -28.76 -9.08 38.67
N MET A 49 -29.47 -9.08 37.53
CA MET A 49 -30.83 -9.65 37.45
C MET A 49 -30.86 -11.12 37.85
N VAL A 50 -29.89 -11.92 37.41
CA VAL A 50 -29.78 -13.35 37.77
C VAL A 50 -29.41 -13.54 39.24
N LEU A 51 -28.48 -12.75 39.78
CA LEU A 51 -28.03 -12.87 41.17
C LEU A 51 -29.07 -12.39 42.17
N PHE A 52 -29.88 -11.40 41.81
CA PHE A 52 -30.92 -10.86 42.70
C PHE A 52 -31.99 -11.91 43.03
N GLU A 53 -32.30 -12.80 42.08
CA GLU A 53 -33.20 -13.95 42.31
C GLU A 53 -32.62 -14.94 43.33
N VAL A 54 -31.28 -15.07 43.40
CA VAL A 54 -30.59 -16.05 44.25
C VAL A 54 -30.24 -15.48 45.62
N PHE A 55 -29.82 -14.21 45.67
CA PHE A 55 -29.33 -13.55 46.88
C PHE A 55 -30.31 -12.44 47.29
N HIS A 56 -31.14 -12.71 48.30
CA HIS A 56 -32.00 -11.67 48.91
C HIS A 56 -31.21 -10.57 49.64
N GLN A 57 -29.91 -10.79 49.95
CA GLN A 57 -29.04 -9.77 50.55
C GLN A 57 -28.35 -8.90 49.48
N THR A 58 -28.69 -7.61 49.47
CA THR A 58 -28.29 -6.66 48.41
C THR A 58 -26.79 -6.37 48.36
N GLY A 59 -26.08 -6.33 49.49
CA GLY A 59 -24.67 -5.91 49.53
C GLY A 59 -23.69 -6.87 48.84
N ILE A 60 -23.81 -8.17 49.12
CA ILE A 60 -22.92 -9.20 48.57
C ILE A 60 -23.19 -9.40 47.07
N ALA A 61 -24.45 -9.30 46.64
CA ALA A 61 -24.87 -9.47 45.26
C ALA A 61 -24.17 -8.49 44.28
N TRP A 62 -23.98 -7.23 44.68
CA TRP A 62 -23.29 -6.23 43.85
C TRP A 62 -21.81 -6.55 43.64
N VAL A 63 -21.09 -6.90 44.71
CA VAL A 63 -19.66 -7.24 44.64
C VAL A 63 -19.46 -8.49 43.78
N VAL A 64 -20.28 -9.53 44.01
CA VAL A 64 -20.24 -10.77 43.23
C VAL A 64 -20.57 -10.50 41.77
N SER A 65 -21.54 -9.64 41.47
CA SER A 65 -21.89 -9.25 40.10
C SER A 65 -20.74 -8.59 39.34
N VAL A 66 -20.06 -7.63 39.97
CA VAL A 66 -18.91 -6.94 39.36
C VAL A 66 -17.78 -7.93 39.09
N LEU A 67 -17.49 -8.84 40.03
CA LEU A 67 -16.46 -9.87 39.85
C LEU A 67 -16.79 -10.83 38.71
N ILE A 68 -18.02 -11.33 38.66
CA ILE A 68 -18.48 -12.24 37.59
C ILE A 68 -18.45 -11.54 36.24
N THR A 69 -18.97 -10.31 36.15
CA THR A 69 -18.94 -9.51 34.91
C THR A 69 -17.51 -9.29 34.43
N THR A 70 -16.61 -8.91 35.34
CA THR A 70 -15.19 -8.72 35.01
C THR A 70 -14.56 -10.02 34.51
N ALA A 71 -14.85 -11.17 35.14
CA ALA A 71 -14.36 -12.47 34.70
C ALA A 71 -14.90 -12.85 33.32
N ILE A 72 -16.20 -12.66 33.05
CA ILE A 72 -16.81 -12.90 31.74
C ILE A 72 -16.16 -12.01 30.68
N MET A 73 -15.96 -10.72 30.95
CA MET A 73 -15.31 -9.80 30.03
C MET A 73 -13.86 -10.18 29.74
N ALA A 74 -13.11 -10.64 30.74
CA ALA A 74 -11.75 -11.12 30.56
C ALA A 74 -11.70 -12.39 29.69
N LEU A 75 -12.63 -13.32 29.88
CA LEU A 75 -12.75 -14.53 29.05
C LEU A 75 -13.12 -14.19 27.60
N LEU A 76 -14.08 -13.28 27.39
CA LEU A 76 -14.46 -12.82 26.05
C LEU A 76 -13.32 -12.08 25.36
N ALA A 77 -12.54 -11.27 26.09
CA ALA A 77 -11.35 -10.62 25.55
C ALA A 77 -10.27 -11.65 25.17
N TYR A 78 -10.00 -12.63 26.04
CA TYR A 78 -9.03 -13.70 25.76
C TYR A 78 -9.44 -14.52 24.54
N ASP A 79 -10.70 -14.93 24.46
CA ASP A 79 -11.25 -15.62 23.30
C ASP A 79 -11.12 -14.74 22.03
N SER A 80 -11.43 -13.45 22.13
CA SER A 80 -11.32 -12.53 20.99
C SER A 80 -9.91 -12.41 20.41
N PHE A 81 -8.88 -12.62 21.25
CA PHE A 81 -7.48 -12.54 20.86
C PHE A 81 -6.93 -13.86 20.32
N THR A 82 -7.53 -14.98 20.71
CA THR A 82 -7.03 -16.32 20.39
C THR A 82 -7.83 -17.02 19.28
N SER A 83 -9.13 -16.72 19.17
CA SER A 83 -10.03 -17.37 18.22
C SER A 83 -9.89 -16.83 16.79
N GLY A 84 -9.79 -17.76 15.84
CA GLY A 84 -9.90 -17.47 14.40
C GLY A 84 -11.32 -17.05 14.00
N ARG A 85 -11.42 -16.26 12.92
CA ARG A 85 -12.69 -15.66 12.44
C ARG A 85 -13.68 -16.67 11.83
N ASP A 86 -13.22 -17.87 11.48
CA ASP A 86 -13.86 -18.66 10.43
C ASP A 86 -14.77 -19.78 10.93
N ASP A 87 -15.00 -19.91 12.24
CA ASP A 87 -15.95 -20.91 12.75
C ASP A 87 -17.40 -20.39 12.67
N MET A 88 -18.07 -20.71 11.56
CA MET A 88 -19.47 -20.36 11.30
C MET A 88 -20.46 -21.49 11.66
N GLY A 89 -20.05 -22.51 12.43
CA GLY A 89 -20.89 -23.69 12.71
C GLY A 89 -22.20 -23.38 13.45
N ASN A 90 -22.27 -22.27 14.19
CA ASN A 90 -23.47 -21.79 14.88
C ASN A 90 -23.60 -20.27 14.74
N ILE A 91 -24.43 -19.83 13.78
CA ILE A 91 -24.55 -18.42 13.40
C ILE A 91 -24.97 -17.52 14.58
N PRO A 92 -26.00 -17.84 15.40
CA PRO A 92 -26.34 -17.02 16.56
C PRO A 92 -25.20 -16.85 17.56
N LEU A 93 -24.52 -17.95 17.90
CA LEU A 93 -23.41 -17.91 18.85
C LEU A 93 -22.21 -17.14 18.27
N TRP A 94 -21.94 -17.32 16.99
CA TRP A 94 -20.90 -16.59 16.26
C TRP A 94 -21.19 -15.08 16.25
N MET A 95 -22.44 -14.66 15.97
CA MET A 95 -22.82 -13.25 15.98
C MET A 95 -22.70 -12.64 17.38
N PHE A 96 -23.16 -13.36 18.41
CA PHE A 96 -23.01 -12.91 19.80
C PHE A 96 -21.52 -12.73 20.16
N ARG A 97 -20.68 -13.72 19.83
CA ARG A 97 -19.24 -13.66 20.02
C ARG A 97 -18.63 -12.46 19.29
N GLU A 98 -19.01 -12.23 18.04
CA GLU A 98 -18.51 -11.12 17.24
C GLU A 98 -18.89 -9.78 17.90
N CYS A 99 -20.17 -9.60 18.27
CA CYS A 99 -20.68 -8.44 19.00
C CYS A 99 -19.90 -8.15 20.29
N CYS A 100 -19.71 -9.16 21.14
CA CYS A 100 -18.97 -9.04 22.39
C CYS A 100 -17.48 -8.76 22.19
N SER A 101 -16.90 -9.26 21.10
CA SER A 101 -15.47 -9.17 20.82
C SER A 101 -15.03 -7.85 20.18
N PHE A 102 -15.95 -7.04 19.62
CA PHE A 102 -15.59 -5.80 18.93
C PHE A 102 -14.79 -4.82 19.81
N GLY A 103 -15.22 -4.61 21.05
CA GLY A 103 -14.55 -3.70 21.98
C GLY A 103 -13.09 -4.09 22.24
N PRO A 104 -12.84 -5.29 22.81
CA PRO A 104 -11.48 -5.80 23.02
C PRO A 104 -10.62 -5.81 21.76
N ARG A 105 -11.19 -6.21 20.61
CA ARG A 105 -10.46 -6.25 19.34
C ARG A 105 -10.03 -4.86 18.86
N LEU A 106 -10.90 -3.85 18.96
CA LEU A 106 -10.55 -2.47 18.61
C LEU A 106 -9.45 -1.92 19.53
N VAL A 107 -9.51 -2.23 20.83
CA VAL A 107 -8.44 -1.87 21.77
C VAL A 107 -7.13 -2.57 21.37
N HIS A 108 -7.17 -3.85 21.03
CA HIS A 108 -5.99 -4.57 20.57
C HIS A 108 -5.44 -4.04 19.23
N ASP A 109 -6.29 -3.69 18.28
CA ASP A 109 -5.88 -3.06 17.02
C ASP A 109 -5.28 -1.66 17.26
N SER A 110 -5.76 -0.91 18.26
CA SER A 110 -5.12 0.35 18.67
C SER A 110 -3.67 0.14 19.13
N LEU A 111 -3.37 -0.94 19.85
CA LEU A 111 -2.00 -1.29 20.25
C LEU A 111 -1.11 -1.61 19.05
N ARG A 112 -1.67 -2.22 17.99
CA ARG A 112 -0.96 -2.43 16.72
C ARG A 112 -0.62 -1.11 16.04
N TYR A 113 -1.57 -0.18 15.97
CA TYR A 113 -1.31 1.16 15.43
C TYR A 113 -0.27 1.92 16.26
N PHE A 114 -0.35 1.84 17.59
CA PHE A 114 0.65 2.44 18.48
C PHE A 114 2.05 1.87 18.24
N THR A 115 2.16 0.55 18.14
CA THR A 115 3.44 -0.12 17.83
C THR A 115 3.97 0.31 16.47
N ARG A 116 3.09 0.46 15.47
CA ARG A 116 3.44 1.00 14.14
C ARG A 116 3.97 2.43 14.25
N VAL A 117 3.34 3.31 15.04
CA VAL A 117 3.82 4.68 15.28
C VAL A 117 5.22 4.69 15.89
N LEU A 118 5.46 3.87 16.94
CA LEU A 118 6.79 3.76 17.55
C LEU A 118 7.85 3.28 16.58
N ASN A 119 7.51 2.29 15.75
CA ASN A 119 8.41 1.76 14.74
C ASN A 119 8.72 2.79 13.64
N LEU A 120 7.72 3.55 13.19
CA LEU A 120 7.89 4.64 12.22
C LEU A 120 8.72 5.80 12.81
N ALA A 121 8.56 6.11 14.10
CA ALA A 121 9.37 7.12 14.78
C ALA A 121 10.86 6.72 14.84
N ARG A 122 11.15 5.42 14.92
CA ARG A 122 12.50 4.83 14.91
C ARG A 122 13.02 4.52 13.50
N LEU A 123 12.33 4.95 12.45
CA LEU A 123 12.72 4.73 11.06
C LEU A 123 14.02 5.49 10.74
N ASP A 124 15.04 4.77 10.30
CA ASP A 124 16.30 5.35 9.83
C ASP A 124 16.12 5.81 8.38
N ILE A 125 15.90 7.11 8.22
CA ILE A 125 15.63 7.72 6.91
C ILE A 125 16.82 7.54 5.97
N ALA A 126 18.05 7.64 6.48
CA ALA A 126 19.25 7.63 5.65
C ALA A 126 19.48 6.24 5.03
N ALA A 127 19.47 5.18 5.86
CA ALA A 127 19.63 3.83 5.35
C ALA A 127 18.44 3.39 4.46
N CYS A 128 17.22 3.75 4.84
CA CYS A 128 16.04 3.41 4.04
C CYS A 128 16.02 4.15 2.70
N SER A 129 16.46 5.41 2.63
CA SER A 129 16.53 6.15 1.36
C SER A 129 17.56 5.55 0.41
N ILE A 130 18.72 5.11 0.92
CA ILE A 130 19.74 4.40 0.13
C ILE A 130 19.18 3.09 -0.43
N ALA A 131 18.55 2.28 0.43
CA ALA A 131 17.93 1.03 0.02
C ALA A 131 16.83 1.25 -1.04
N LEU A 132 15.94 2.23 -0.82
CA LEU A 132 14.89 2.60 -1.77
C LEU A 132 15.46 3.13 -3.09
N THR A 133 16.53 3.91 -3.05
CA THR A 133 17.24 4.41 -4.26
C THR A 133 17.74 3.23 -5.10
N ARG A 134 18.34 2.23 -4.45
CA ARG A 134 18.81 1.02 -5.15
C ARG A 134 17.66 0.21 -5.73
N LEU A 135 16.61 -0.01 -4.94
CA LEU A 135 15.42 -0.75 -5.36
C LEU A 135 14.65 -0.05 -6.47
N ALA A 136 14.56 1.28 -6.47
CA ALA A 136 13.84 2.02 -7.48
C ALA A 136 14.61 2.06 -8.82
N ARG A 137 15.95 1.99 -8.78
CA ARG A 137 16.79 1.87 -9.99
C ARG A 137 16.73 0.48 -10.62
N GLN A 138 16.45 -0.56 -9.84
CA GLN A 138 16.40 -1.93 -10.35
C GLN A 138 14.95 -2.37 -10.59
N SER A 139 14.65 -2.81 -11.81
CA SER A 139 13.33 -3.34 -12.14
C SER A 139 13.06 -4.72 -11.50
N LYS A 140 14.14 -5.45 -11.15
CA LYS A 140 14.12 -6.80 -10.58
C LYS A 140 14.19 -6.78 -9.04
N SER A 141 13.81 -7.90 -8.42
CA SER A 141 13.94 -8.14 -6.98
C SER A 141 15.40 -8.10 -6.53
N VAL A 142 15.68 -7.48 -5.39
CA VAL A 142 17.04 -7.36 -4.83
C VAL A 142 17.13 -8.17 -3.54
N THR A 143 18.25 -8.85 -3.31
CA THR A 143 18.43 -9.60 -2.05
C THR A 143 18.66 -8.63 -0.88
N LEU A 144 18.16 -8.98 0.31
CA LEU A 144 18.37 -8.15 1.50
C LEU A 144 19.85 -8.01 1.86
N ASP A 145 20.67 -9.02 1.57
CA ASP A 145 22.11 -9.00 1.83
C ASP A 145 22.84 -8.00 0.92
N GLU A 146 22.44 -7.85 -0.35
CA GLU A 146 22.92 -6.78 -1.23
C GLU A 146 22.56 -5.38 -0.69
N LEU A 147 21.36 -5.23 -0.10
CA LEU A 147 20.96 -3.95 0.50
C LEU A 147 21.74 -3.63 1.78
N LEU A 148 22.11 -4.65 2.56
CA LEU A 148 22.92 -4.49 3.78
C LEU A 148 24.34 -4.03 3.47
N GLN A 149 24.92 -4.51 2.36
CA GLN A 149 26.24 -4.03 1.91
C GLN A 149 26.26 -2.52 1.64
N LEU A 150 25.13 -1.94 1.25
CA LEU A 150 24.99 -0.51 0.99
C LEU A 150 24.68 0.32 2.25
N CYS A 151 24.32 -0.32 3.36
CA CYS A 151 23.89 0.35 4.59
C CYS A 151 24.77 -0.10 5.78
N PRO A 152 26.05 0.34 5.85
CA PRO A 152 26.95 -0.05 6.92
C PRO A 152 26.41 0.42 8.28
N GLY A 153 26.29 -0.50 9.24
CA GLY A 153 25.82 -0.22 10.59
C GLY A 153 24.40 -0.69 10.91
N MET A 154 23.65 -1.21 9.92
CA MET A 154 22.32 -1.76 10.16
C MET A 154 22.31 -3.29 10.20
N ASN A 155 21.60 -3.86 11.19
CA ASN A 155 21.36 -5.30 11.25
C ASN A 155 20.25 -5.70 10.25
N ARG A 156 20.39 -6.88 9.61
CA ARG A 156 19.41 -7.53 8.73
C ARG A 156 17.98 -7.47 9.26
N ALA A 157 17.78 -7.82 10.54
CA ALA A 157 16.45 -7.81 11.15
C ALA A 157 15.84 -6.40 11.19
N ARG A 158 16.65 -5.40 11.53
CA ARG A 158 16.23 -4.00 11.63
C ARG A 158 15.92 -3.40 10.27
N LEU A 159 16.77 -3.63 9.26
CA LEU A 159 16.53 -3.16 7.90
C LEU A 159 15.25 -3.77 7.32
N ARG A 160 15.06 -5.09 7.50
CA ARG A 160 13.85 -5.79 7.07
C ARG A 160 12.60 -5.20 7.73
N GLN A 161 12.64 -5.01 9.05
CA GLN A 161 11.49 -4.46 9.78
C GLN A 161 11.19 -3.03 9.33
N GLN A 162 12.20 -2.19 9.15
CA GLN A 162 12.04 -0.80 8.73
C GLN A 162 11.49 -0.68 7.30
N LEU A 163 12.00 -1.49 6.36
CA LEU A 163 11.51 -1.52 4.99
C LEU A 163 10.05 -1.98 4.91
N LEU A 164 9.65 -2.97 5.72
CA LEU A 164 8.26 -3.43 5.79
C LEU A 164 7.27 -2.39 6.32
N LEU A 165 7.73 -1.37 7.06
CA LEU A 165 6.87 -0.29 7.51
C LEU A 165 6.43 0.60 6.34
N ILE A 166 7.26 0.69 5.30
CA ILE A 166 7.04 1.53 4.12
C ILE A 166 6.02 0.82 3.21
N GLN A 167 4.86 1.45 3.07
CA GLN A 167 3.79 0.89 2.25
C GLN A 167 4.22 0.76 0.79
N GLY A 168 4.14 -0.47 0.26
CA GLY A 168 4.55 -0.79 -1.10
C GLY A 168 5.89 -1.53 -1.19
N VAL A 169 6.61 -1.72 -0.09
CA VAL A 169 7.75 -2.66 -0.07
C VAL A 169 7.22 -4.07 0.19
N LEU A 170 7.54 -5.00 -0.71
CA LEU A 170 7.12 -6.39 -0.65
C LEU A 170 8.34 -7.27 -0.43
N LEU A 171 8.24 -8.20 0.54
CA LEU A 171 9.25 -9.25 0.72
C LEU A 171 8.72 -10.56 0.16
N ILE A 172 9.45 -11.14 -0.79
CA ILE A 172 9.10 -12.41 -1.43
C ILE A 172 10.02 -13.51 -0.95
N GLY A 173 9.41 -14.59 -0.44
CA GLY A 173 10.04 -15.87 -0.18
C GLY A 173 10.96 -15.91 1.05
N HIS A 174 11.51 -17.10 1.28
CA HIS A 174 12.48 -17.39 2.34
C HIS A 174 13.82 -16.65 2.10
N ASP A 175 14.14 -16.40 0.83
CA ASP A 175 15.37 -15.73 0.37
C ASP A 175 15.44 -14.23 0.71
N SER A 176 14.43 -13.68 1.40
CA SER A 176 14.40 -12.27 1.82
C SER A 176 14.59 -11.29 0.65
N ARG A 177 14.04 -11.61 -0.52
CA ARG A 177 14.08 -10.71 -1.68
C ARG A 177 13.11 -9.56 -1.47
N VAL A 178 13.56 -8.35 -1.75
CA VAL A 178 12.78 -7.12 -1.60
C VAL A 178 12.38 -6.60 -2.98
N LEU A 179 11.11 -6.27 -3.14
CA LEU A 179 10.52 -5.68 -4.33
C LEU A 179 9.76 -4.41 -3.96
N LEU A 180 9.73 -3.47 -4.89
CA LEU A 180 8.83 -2.33 -4.81
C LEU A 180 7.57 -2.65 -5.60
N SER A 181 6.43 -2.32 -5.01
CA SER A 181 5.17 -2.27 -5.72
C SER A 181 5.23 -1.23 -6.83
N GLU A 182 4.47 -1.46 -7.89
CA GLU A 182 4.39 -0.55 -9.04
C GLU A 182 4.00 0.89 -8.64
N PRO A 183 3.00 1.13 -7.76
CA PRO A 183 2.66 2.48 -7.32
C PRO A 183 3.82 3.20 -6.63
N LEU A 184 4.55 2.50 -5.77
CA LEU A 184 5.68 3.09 -5.05
C LEU A 184 6.83 3.40 -6.01
N ARG A 185 7.07 2.55 -7.01
CA ARG A 185 8.08 2.79 -8.05
C ARG A 185 7.76 4.02 -8.89
N LEU A 186 6.50 4.22 -9.27
CA LEU A 186 6.06 5.41 -10.00
C LEU A 186 6.27 6.69 -9.20
N ILE A 187 6.06 6.65 -7.88
CA ILE A 187 6.31 7.80 -6.99
C ILE A 187 7.81 8.10 -6.87
N LEU A 188 8.65 7.06 -6.79
CA LEU A 188 10.11 7.22 -6.63
C LEU A 188 10.84 7.58 -7.93
N SER A 189 10.32 7.17 -9.09
CA SER A 189 10.91 7.44 -10.40
C SER A 189 11.24 8.92 -10.67
N PRO A 190 10.31 9.89 -10.50
CA PRO A 190 10.61 11.30 -10.73
C PRO A 190 11.64 11.87 -9.73
N LEU A 191 11.67 11.34 -8.50
CA LEU A 191 12.64 11.76 -7.48
C LEU A 191 14.07 11.35 -7.84
N LEU A 192 14.24 10.26 -8.59
CA LEU A 192 15.54 9.82 -9.12
C LEU A 192 16.00 10.63 -10.33
N HIS A 193 15.06 11.11 -11.16
CA HIS A 193 15.38 11.84 -12.40
C HIS A 193 15.73 13.30 -12.15
N ASN A 194 15.17 13.93 -11.11
CA ASN A 194 15.46 15.32 -10.77
C ASN A 194 16.94 15.58 -10.42
N ASP A 195 17.69 14.56 -9.96
CA ASP A 195 19.13 14.69 -9.71
C ASP A 195 19.98 14.75 -10.99
N ARG A 196 19.51 14.20 -12.12
CA ARG A 196 20.25 14.25 -13.39
C ARG A 196 20.32 15.66 -13.99
N LYS A 197 19.49 16.59 -13.54
CA LYS A 197 19.52 17.99 -14.02
C LYS A 197 20.64 18.84 -13.41
N PHE A 198 21.34 18.37 -12.37
CA PHE A 198 22.39 19.14 -11.69
C PHE A 198 23.82 18.64 -11.93
N GLU A 199 24.00 17.44 -12.49
CA GLU A 199 25.29 16.93 -12.97
C GLU A 199 25.30 16.90 -14.50
N SER A 200 25.44 18.07 -15.14
CA SER A 200 25.84 18.15 -16.55
C SER A 200 27.06 19.05 -16.69
N ASN A 201 28.21 18.53 -16.25
CA ASN A 201 29.43 18.70 -17.02
C ASN A 201 29.25 17.82 -18.28
N PRO A 202 29.35 18.35 -19.51
CA PRO A 202 28.94 17.61 -20.70
C PRO A 202 29.98 16.52 -21.02
N GLU A 203 29.77 15.32 -20.48
CA GLU A 203 30.26 14.12 -21.14
C GLU A 203 29.44 13.97 -22.43
N PRO A 204 30.06 13.73 -23.61
CA PRO A 204 29.36 13.77 -24.88
C PRO A 204 28.23 12.74 -24.87
N GLU A 205 27.00 13.25 -24.86
CA GLU A 205 25.78 12.49 -25.02
C GLU A 205 25.88 11.73 -26.36
N PRO A 206 25.68 10.40 -26.41
CA PRO A 206 25.45 9.74 -27.68
C PRO A 206 24.25 10.41 -28.33
N GLU A 207 24.44 10.89 -29.56
CA GLU A 207 23.48 11.74 -30.28
C GLU A 207 22.03 11.29 -30.08
N PRO A 208 21.10 12.23 -29.82
CA PRO A 208 19.69 11.89 -29.72
C PRO A 208 19.26 11.27 -31.05
N THR A 209 18.93 9.98 -31.03
CA THR A 209 18.17 9.39 -32.13
C THR A 209 16.92 10.25 -32.33
N PRO A 210 16.72 10.83 -33.52
CA PRO A 210 15.64 11.77 -33.76
C PRO A 210 14.31 11.11 -33.41
N VAL A 211 13.50 11.78 -32.59
CA VAL A 211 12.09 11.43 -32.40
C VAL A 211 11.45 11.60 -33.77
N HIS A 212 11.30 10.50 -34.51
CA HIS A 212 10.65 10.54 -35.80
C HIS A 212 9.21 11.03 -35.60
N GLU A 213 8.89 12.17 -36.22
CA GLU A 213 7.53 12.66 -36.39
C GLU A 213 6.66 11.53 -36.96
N PRO A 214 5.39 11.39 -36.52
CA PRO A 214 4.52 10.28 -36.92
C PRO A 214 4.33 10.16 -38.44
N GLU A 215 4.59 11.22 -39.19
CA GLU A 215 4.54 11.24 -40.66
C GLU A 215 5.64 10.41 -41.34
N LYS A 216 6.75 10.13 -40.64
CA LYS A 216 7.92 9.41 -41.18
C LYS A 216 7.94 7.93 -40.79
N LEU A 217 7.01 7.47 -39.95
CA LEU A 217 6.98 6.11 -39.42
C LEU A 217 6.03 5.23 -40.26
N SER A 218 6.43 3.98 -40.50
CA SER A 218 5.56 3.00 -41.11
C SER A 218 4.41 2.61 -40.15
N PRO A 219 3.26 2.13 -40.66
CA PRO A 219 2.14 1.72 -39.81
C PRO A 219 2.51 0.68 -38.73
N HIS A 220 3.47 -0.20 -39.03
CA HIS A 220 3.99 -1.19 -38.09
C HIS A 220 4.80 -0.55 -36.95
N GLU A 221 5.61 0.47 -37.26
CA GLU A 221 6.39 1.22 -36.26
C GLU A 221 5.49 2.12 -35.39
N ILE A 222 4.46 2.72 -35.99
CA ILE A 222 3.44 3.52 -35.27
C ILE A 222 2.67 2.66 -34.26
N LEU A 223 2.45 1.37 -34.55
CA LEU A 223 1.82 0.43 -33.60
C LEU A 223 2.83 -0.31 -32.71
N GLY A 224 4.13 -0.26 -33.06
CA GLY A 224 5.18 -0.98 -32.34
C GLY A 224 5.11 -2.49 -32.52
N VAL A 225 4.65 -2.94 -33.69
CA VAL A 225 4.50 -4.35 -34.03
C VAL A 225 5.47 -4.74 -35.13
N ALA A 226 5.89 -6.01 -35.16
CA ALA A 226 6.74 -6.52 -36.23
C ALA A 226 5.99 -6.50 -37.59
N ALA A 227 6.72 -6.42 -38.70
CA ALA A 227 6.13 -6.41 -40.06
C ALA A 227 5.31 -7.69 -40.37
N ASN A 228 5.58 -8.78 -39.66
CA ASN A 228 4.87 -10.05 -39.80
C ASN A 228 3.75 -10.25 -38.75
N ALA A 229 3.43 -9.24 -37.94
CA ALA A 229 2.49 -9.35 -36.83
C ALA A 229 1.12 -9.88 -37.27
N THR A 230 0.53 -10.67 -36.39
CA THR A 230 -0.80 -11.25 -36.57
C THR A 230 -1.90 -10.22 -36.30
N LEU A 231 -3.09 -10.45 -36.85
CA LEU A 231 -4.27 -9.59 -36.60
C LEU A 231 -4.58 -9.43 -35.11
N VAL A 232 -4.29 -10.45 -34.30
CA VAL A 232 -4.49 -10.41 -32.85
C VAL A 232 -3.49 -9.47 -32.20
N GLU A 233 -2.21 -9.56 -32.57
CA GLU A 233 -1.14 -8.68 -32.07
C GLU A 233 -1.37 -7.22 -32.48
N ILE A 234 -1.79 -6.97 -33.73
CA ILE A 234 -2.12 -5.63 -34.23
C ILE A 234 -3.26 -5.01 -33.41
N LYS A 235 -4.33 -5.78 -33.12
CA LYS A 235 -5.46 -5.32 -32.28
C LYS A 235 -5.05 -5.07 -30.84
N MET A 236 -4.20 -5.92 -30.27
CA MET A 236 -3.71 -5.75 -28.90
C MET A 236 -2.81 -4.52 -28.78
N ALA A 237 -1.87 -4.35 -29.71
CA ALA A 237 -0.96 -3.20 -29.74
C ALA A 237 -1.72 -1.88 -29.88
N TYR A 238 -2.71 -1.82 -30.77
CA TYR A 238 -3.58 -0.65 -30.93
C TYR A 238 -4.33 -0.31 -29.63
N ARG A 239 -4.98 -1.30 -29.00
CA ARG A 239 -5.72 -1.10 -27.75
C ARG A 239 -4.84 -0.62 -26.60
N ASN A 240 -3.58 -1.04 -26.58
CA ASN A 240 -2.64 -0.61 -25.56
C ASN A 240 -2.16 0.82 -25.83
N ARG A 241 -1.73 1.14 -27.06
CA ARG A 241 -1.21 2.47 -27.39
C ARG A 241 -2.28 3.57 -27.38
N ILE A 242 -3.52 3.29 -27.82
CA ILE A 242 -4.58 4.32 -27.81
C ILE A 242 -4.99 4.73 -26.40
N LYS A 243 -4.84 3.84 -25.40
CA LYS A 243 -5.05 4.17 -23.98
C LYS A 243 -3.98 5.13 -23.46
N ASP A 244 -2.79 5.12 -24.05
CA ASP A 244 -1.67 5.99 -23.66
C ASP A 244 -1.76 7.38 -24.27
N CYS A 245 -2.40 7.51 -25.43
CA CYS A 245 -2.57 8.78 -26.13
C CYS A 245 -3.98 9.39 -26.01
N HIS A 246 -4.92 8.76 -25.28
CA HIS A 246 -6.32 9.23 -25.25
C HIS A 246 -6.44 10.66 -24.69
N PRO A 247 -7.12 11.59 -25.40
CA PRO A 247 -7.17 13.00 -25.06
C PRO A 247 -7.75 13.29 -23.65
N ASP A 248 -8.65 12.44 -23.13
CA ASP A 248 -9.14 12.57 -21.74
C ASP A 248 -8.02 12.51 -20.69
N ARG A 249 -6.92 11.79 -20.95
CA ARG A 249 -5.78 11.73 -20.01
C ARG A 249 -4.97 13.02 -19.98
N PHE A 250 -5.08 13.85 -21.01
CA PHE A 250 -4.33 15.08 -21.20
C PHE A 250 -5.20 16.33 -21.02
N ALA A 251 -6.47 16.18 -20.61
CA ALA A 251 -7.41 17.29 -20.45
C ALA A 251 -6.93 18.38 -19.47
N ASN A 252 -6.08 18.01 -18.49
CA ASN A 252 -5.51 18.92 -17.49
C ASN A 252 -4.05 19.33 -17.77
N MET A 253 -3.50 18.97 -18.94
CA MET A 253 -2.11 19.29 -19.33
C MET A 253 -2.03 20.53 -20.24
N ASP A 254 -0.80 21.02 -20.44
CA ASP A 254 -0.47 22.14 -21.32
C ASP A 254 -0.93 21.91 -22.78
N GLN A 255 -1.28 23.00 -23.46
CA GLN A 255 -1.84 22.99 -24.82
C GLN A 255 -0.97 22.22 -25.82
N THR A 256 0.36 22.36 -25.72
CA THR A 256 1.34 21.65 -26.55
C THR A 256 1.33 20.13 -26.36
N SER A 257 1.05 19.65 -25.14
CA SER A 257 0.92 18.21 -24.86
C SER A 257 -0.40 17.65 -25.40
N ARG A 258 -1.48 18.44 -25.39
CA ARG A 258 -2.78 18.04 -25.95
C ARG A 258 -2.74 17.89 -27.46
N GLU A 259 -2.14 18.84 -28.16
CA GLU A 259 -2.01 18.81 -29.62
C GLU A 259 -1.18 17.60 -30.08
N ARG A 260 -0.06 17.32 -29.41
CA ARG A 260 0.73 16.11 -29.69
C ARG A 260 -0.04 14.82 -29.42
N ALA A 261 -0.80 14.73 -28.33
CA ALA A 261 -1.61 13.55 -28.03
C ALA A 261 -2.70 13.31 -29.09
N GLU A 262 -3.28 14.38 -29.65
CA GLU A 262 -4.24 14.30 -30.75
C GLU A 262 -3.60 13.84 -32.06
N GLU A 263 -2.42 14.38 -32.41
CA GLU A 263 -1.66 13.96 -33.60
C GLU A 263 -1.28 12.48 -33.54
N TRP A 264 -0.76 12.02 -32.40
CA TRP A 264 -0.42 10.61 -32.19
C TRP A 264 -1.65 9.71 -32.21
N SER A 265 -2.77 10.15 -31.65
CA SER A 265 -4.03 9.39 -31.70
C SER A 265 -4.56 9.24 -33.13
N LYS A 266 -4.47 10.29 -33.94
CA LYS A 266 -4.84 10.24 -35.37
C LYS A 266 -3.92 9.28 -36.14
N ALA A 267 -2.61 9.34 -35.92
CA ALA A 267 -1.64 8.46 -36.56
C ALA A 267 -1.85 6.98 -36.18
N LEU A 268 -2.15 6.68 -34.92
CA LEU A 268 -2.46 5.32 -34.44
C LEU A 268 -3.72 4.74 -35.10
N ASN A 269 -4.76 5.55 -35.24
CA ASN A 269 -6.01 5.15 -35.90
C ASN A 269 -5.79 4.85 -37.38
N ALA A 270 -5.03 5.70 -38.08
CA ALA A 270 -4.68 5.49 -39.49
C ALA A 270 -3.85 4.22 -39.68
N ALA A 271 -2.81 4.03 -38.88
CA ALA A 271 -1.96 2.85 -38.95
C ALA A 271 -2.74 1.55 -38.70
N TYR A 272 -3.62 1.53 -37.71
CA TYR A 272 -4.46 0.36 -37.41
C TYR A 272 -5.41 0.02 -38.57
N ALA A 273 -6.04 1.03 -39.19
CA ALA A 273 -6.92 0.82 -40.33
C ALA A 273 -6.18 0.19 -41.52
N THR A 274 -4.98 0.69 -41.85
CA THR A 274 -4.14 0.17 -42.93
C THR A 274 -3.73 -1.28 -42.68
N LEU A 275 -3.18 -1.60 -41.49
CA LEU A 275 -2.73 -2.95 -41.18
C LEU A 275 -3.86 -3.99 -41.13
N VAL A 276 -5.04 -3.59 -40.67
CA VAL A 276 -6.22 -4.47 -40.65
C VAL A 276 -6.75 -4.72 -42.06
N ALA A 277 -6.69 -3.71 -42.95
CA ALA A 277 -7.09 -3.86 -44.34
C ALA A 277 -6.13 -4.78 -45.11
N ASP A 278 -4.81 -4.60 -44.92
CA ASP A 278 -3.78 -5.41 -45.56
C ASP A 278 -3.85 -6.90 -45.18
N ARG A 279 -4.22 -7.21 -43.92
CA ARG A 279 -4.36 -8.61 -43.46
C ARG A 279 -5.69 -9.27 -43.81
N LYS A 280 -6.65 -8.49 -44.33
CA LYS A 280 -7.97 -8.98 -44.78
C LYS A 280 -8.02 -9.29 -46.28
N ARG A 281 -7.06 -8.78 -47.06
CA ARG A 281 -6.84 -9.17 -48.46
C ARG A 281 -6.09 -10.49 -48.55
#